data_AF-A0A2V9SY44-F1
#
_entry.id   AF-A0A2V9SY44-F1
#
_cell.length_a   1.000
_cell.length_b   1.000
_cell.length_c   1.000
_cell.angle_alpha   90.00
_cell.angle_beta   90.00
_cell.angle_gamma   90.00
#
_symmetry.space_group_name_H-M   'P 1'
#
loop_
_entity.id
_entity.type
_entity.pdbx_description
1 polymer ?
#
loop_
_entity_poly.entity_id
_entity_poly.type
_entity_poly.pdbx_seq_one_letter_code
_entity_poly.pdbx_strand_id
1 'polypeptide(L)' 'DMTSRRVQYKNFVDELQKAKNRVKARVRAKVEHPFRILKRIFGFEKVRYRGIQKNHHRLCASFALVNLYLHRKRLAVARV' A
#
# COMPACT_ATOMS: atom_id res chain seq x y z
N ASP A 1 11.87 -10.15 10.73
CA ASP A 1 10.94 -11.12 10.10
C ASP A 1 9.49 -10.56 10.05
N MET A 2 8.98 -10.25 8.86
CA MET A 2 7.65 -9.63 8.61
C MET A 2 6.55 -10.64 8.29
N THR A 3 6.84 -11.94 8.37
CA THR A 3 5.87 -12.99 8.09
C THR A 3 4.82 -13.10 9.20
N SER A 4 3.62 -13.53 8.82
CA SER A 4 2.57 -13.89 9.78
C SER A 4 2.86 -15.30 10.27
N ARG A 5 3.11 -15.46 11.57
CA ARG A 5 3.38 -16.77 12.15
C ARG A 5 2.10 -17.43 12.62
N ARG A 6 2.07 -18.76 12.71
CA ARG A 6 0.95 -19.49 13.29
C ARG A 6 0.73 -19.05 14.74
N VAL A 7 -0.53 -18.81 15.10
CA VAL A 7 -0.92 -18.27 16.42
C VAL A 7 -1.74 -19.24 17.26
N GLN A 8 -2.27 -20.30 16.64
CA GLN A 8 -3.12 -21.29 17.31
C GLN A 8 -2.63 -22.70 17.01
N TYR A 9 -2.59 -23.53 18.05
CA TYR A 9 -2.35 -24.96 17.96
C TYR A 9 -3.24 -25.72 18.96
N LYS A 10 -4.04 -26.67 18.48
CA LYS A 10 -5.07 -27.37 19.27
C LYS A 10 -5.93 -26.34 20.04
N ASN A 11 -5.90 -26.41 21.37
CA ASN A 11 -6.68 -25.56 22.28
C ASN A 11 -5.89 -24.35 22.80
N PHE A 12 -4.65 -24.16 22.37
CA PHE A 12 -3.79 -23.05 22.79
C PHE A 12 -3.74 -21.94 21.74
N VAL A 13 -3.88 -20.69 22.20
CA VAL A 13 -3.74 -19.48 21.39
C VAL A 13 -2.67 -18.60 22.00
N ASP A 14 -1.64 -18.26 21.21
CA ASP A 14 -0.64 -17.27 21.56
C ASP A 14 -1.19 -15.86 21.24
N GLU A 15 -1.77 -15.22 22.25
CA GLU A 15 -2.33 -13.87 22.14
C GLU A 15 -1.27 -12.81 21.83
N LEU A 16 -0.02 -12.99 22.29
CA LEU A 16 1.08 -12.06 21.99
C LEU A 16 1.44 -12.11 20.50
N GLN A 17 1.55 -13.32 19.94
CA GLN A 17 1.84 -13.50 18.52
C GLN A 17 0.66 -13.04 17.64
N LYS A 18 -0.57 -13.21 18.10
CA LYS A 18 -1.78 -12.71 17.43
C LYS A 18 -1.83 -11.19 17.37
N ALA A 19 -1.51 -10.51 18.47
CA ALA A 19 -1.36 -9.06 18.49
C ALA A 19 -0.27 -8.59 17.52
N LYS A 20 0.91 -9.23 17.52
CA LYS A 20 2.01 -8.93 16.59
C LYS A 20 1.56 -9.08 15.12
N ASN A 21 0.90 -10.18 14.78
CA ASN A 21 0.40 -10.40 13.42
C ASN A 21 -0.64 -9.36 12.99
N ARG A 22 -1.52 -8.94 13.91
CA ARG A 22 -2.54 -7.91 13.65
C ARG A 22 -1.90 -6.55 13.33
N VAL A 23 -0.87 -6.15 14.08
CA VAL A 23 -0.12 -4.92 13.80
C VAL A 23 0.55 -4.99 12.42
N LYS A 24 1.24 -6.11 12.12
CA LYS A 24 1.86 -6.34 10.80
C LYS A 24 0.84 -6.25 9.67
N ALA A 25 -0.30 -6.92 9.80
CA ALA A 25 -1.38 -6.89 8.81
C ALA A 25 -1.94 -5.48 8.60
N ARG A 26 -2.15 -4.71 9.68
CA ARG A 26 -2.62 -3.32 9.60
C ARG A 26 -1.65 -2.42 8.84
N VAL A 27 -0.36 -2.55 9.09
CA VAL A 27 0.68 -1.79 8.38
C VAL A 27 0.72 -2.20 6.90
N ARG A 28 0.69 -3.50 6.60
CA ARG A 28 0.66 -4.00 5.22
C ARG A 28 -0.54 -3.47 4.44
N ALA A 29 -1.74 -3.52 5.01
CA ALA A 29 -2.94 -3.03 4.34
C ALA A 29 -2.84 -1.54 3.98
N LYS A 30 -2.24 -0.71 4.86
CA LYS A 30 -2.01 0.72 4.58
C LYS A 30 -1.06 0.95 3.41
N VAL A 31 -0.04 0.11 3.26
CA VAL A 31 0.95 0.22 2.17
C VAL A 31 0.42 -0.39 0.88
N GLU A 32 -0.22 -1.55 0.94
CA GLU A 32 -0.77 -2.24 -0.22
C GLU A 32 -1.84 -1.41 -0.96
N HIS A 33 -2.60 -0.59 -0.23
CA HIS A 33 -3.65 0.23 -0.82
C HIS A 33 -3.15 1.25 -1.88
N PRO A 34 -2.21 2.17 -1.59
CA PRO A 34 -1.65 3.07 -2.59
C PRO A 34 -0.91 2.32 -3.71
N PHE A 35 -0.20 1.23 -3.41
CA PHE A 35 0.44 0.42 -4.44
C PHE A 35 -0.57 -0.25 -5.39
N ARG A 36 -1.73 -0.67 -4.87
CA ARG A 36 -2.82 -1.21 -5.70
C ARG A 36 -3.37 -0.14 -6.64
N ILE A 37 -3.59 1.08 -6.16
CA ILE A 37 -4.05 2.21 -6.99
C ILE A 37 -3.01 2.52 -8.07
N LEU A 38 -1.75 2.63 -7.66
CA LEU A 38 -0.62 2.90 -8.57
C LEU A 38 -0.53 1.87 -9.70
N LYS A 39 -0.61 0.58 -9.37
CA LYS A 39 -0.47 -0.49 -10.36
C LYS A 39 -1.72 -0.69 -11.21
N ARG A 40 -2.91 -0.69 -10.60
CA ARG A 40 -4.16 -1.05 -11.29
C ARG A 40 -4.88 0.12 -11.94
N ILE A 41 -4.86 1.30 -11.34
CA ILE A 41 -5.55 2.47 -11.89
C ILE A 41 -4.61 3.28 -12.78
N PHE A 42 -3.39 3.54 -12.31
CA PHE A 42 -2.40 4.31 -13.08
C PHE A 42 -1.50 3.46 -13.98
N GLY A 43 -1.65 2.13 -13.98
CA GLY A 43 -0.94 1.24 -14.90
C GLY A 43 0.59 1.21 -14.71
N PHE A 44 1.09 1.45 -13.50
CA PHE A 44 2.53 1.39 -13.21
C PHE A 44 3.00 -0.06 -13.02
N GLU A 45 2.98 -0.85 -14.10
CA GLU A 45 3.36 -2.28 -14.05
C GLU A 45 4.83 -2.53 -14.43
N LYS A 46 5.35 -1.79 -15.42
CA LYS A 46 6.73 -1.92 -15.92
C LYS A 46 7.44 -0.57 -16.00
N VAL A 47 8.78 -0.62 -15.96
CA VAL A 47 9.64 0.53 -16.30
C VAL A 47 9.46 0.88 -17.77
N ARG A 48 9.44 2.17 -18.09
CA ARG A 48 9.21 2.66 -19.46
C ARG A 48 10.39 3.42 -20.04
N TYR A 49 11.16 4.11 -19.18
CA TYR A 49 12.24 4.98 -19.63
C TYR A 49 13.59 4.29 -19.53
N ARG A 50 14.54 4.68 -20.39
CA ARG A 50 15.94 4.29 -20.24
C ARG A 50 16.56 5.10 -19.09
N GLY A 51 17.12 4.39 -18.11
CA GLY A 51 17.78 4.98 -16.93
C GLY A 51 16.92 5.01 -15.66
N ILE A 52 17.59 4.86 -14.51
CA ILE A 52 16.95 4.80 -13.18
C ILE A 52 16.30 6.14 -12.81
N GLN A 53 16.99 7.26 -13.02
CA GLN A 53 16.48 8.60 -12.67
C GLN A 53 15.13 8.90 -13.34
N LYS A 54 15.01 8.65 -14.66
CA LYS A 54 13.76 8.92 -15.39
C LYS A 54 12.60 8.05 -14.89
N ASN A 55 12.85 6.79 -14.54
CA ASN A 55 11.82 5.94 -13.93
C ASN A 55 11.47 6.36 -12.51
N HIS A 56 12.45 6.85 -11.74
CA HIS A 56 12.21 7.39 -10.41
C HIS A 56 11.32 8.63 -10.45
N HIS A 57 11.59 9.59 -11.34
CA HIS A 57 10.70 10.76 -11.53
C HIS A 57 9.28 10.35 -11.92
N ARG A 58 9.13 9.38 -12.83
CA ARG A 58 7.81 8.83 -13.19
C ARG A 58 7.09 8.22 -11.98
N LEU A 59 7.82 7.48 -11.15
CA LEU A 59 7.28 6.88 -9.92
C LEU A 59 6.81 7.97 -8.94
N CYS A 60 7.63 9.00 -8.69
CA CYS A 60 7.28 10.11 -7.81
C CYS A 60 6.03 10.86 -8.30
N ALA A 61 5.96 11.19 -9.59
CA ALA A 61 4.79 11.82 -10.18
C ALA A 61 3.52 10.94 -10.04
N SER A 62 3.66 9.63 -10.26
CA SER A 62 2.53 8.70 -10.12
C SER A 62 2.06 8.59 -8.66
N PHE A 63 2.97 8.61 -7.68
CA PHE A 63 2.61 8.64 -6.26
C PHE A 63 1.90 9.93 -5.85
N ALA A 64 2.29 11.09 -6.41
CA ALA A 64 1.56 12.33 -6.19
C ALA A 64 0.11 12.21 -6.70
N LEU A 65 -0.11 11.61 -7.88
CA LEU A 65 -1.45 11.35 -8.41
C LEU A 65 -2.24 10.36 -7.55
N VAL A 66 -1.60 9.34 -7.00
CA VAL A 66 -2.25 8.41 -6.05
C VAL A 66 -2.77 9.15 -4.82
N ASN A 67 -2.01 10.09 -4.27
CA ASN A 67 -2.45 10.91 -3.13
C ASN A 67 -3.68 11.75 -3.49
N LEU A 68 -3.71 12.37 -4.66
CA LEU A 68 -4.89 13.10 -5.15
C LEU A 68 -6.09 12.16 -5.31
N TYR A 69 -5.89 10.98 -5.89
CA TYR A 69 -6.95 9.99 -6.09
C TYR A 69 -7.55 9.47 -4.78
N LEU A 70 -6.72 9.30 -3.73
CA LEU A 70 -7.17 8.92 -2.39
C LEU A 70 -8.07 9.97 -1.77
N HIS A 71 -7.77 11.25 -1.99
CA HIS A 71 -8.53 12.38 -1.45
C HIS A 71 -9.64 12.89 -2.38
N ARG A 72 -9.90 12.22 -3.52
CA ARG A 72 -10.86 12.69 -4.53
C ARG A 72 -12.24 13.02 -3.97
N LYS A 73 -12.75 12.24 -3.00
CA LYS A 73 -14.06 12.50 -2.39
C LYS A 73 -14.07 13.79 -1.57
N ARG A 74 -12.97 14.08 -0.86
CA ARG A 74 -12.81 15.33 -0.10
C ARG A 74 -12.65 16.53 -1.03
N LEU A 75 -11.84 16.38 -2.09
CA LEU A 75 -11.54 17.44 -3.05
C LEU A 75 -12.73 17.74 -3.99
N ALA A 76 -13.51 16.73 -4.39
CA ALA A 76 -14.66 16.90 -5.27
C ALA A 76 -15.87 17.56 -4.59
N VAL A 77 -15.93 17.54 -3.25
CA VAL A 77 -16.97 18.22 -2.46
C VAL A 77 -16.62 19.69 -2.23
N ALA A 78 -15.35 20.09 -2.34
CA ALA A 78 -14.92 21.49 -2.31
C ALA A 78 -15.23 22.22 -3.65
N ARG A 79 -16.37 21.91 -4.27
CA ARG A 79 -16.89 22.67 -5.40
C ARG A 79 -17.52 23.95 -4.84
N VAL A 80 -16.94 25.08 -5.26
CA VAL A 80 -17.60 26.39 -5.34
C VAL A 80 -18.87 26.28 -6.16
#